data_AF-A0A949P552-F1
#
_entry.id   AF-A0A949P552-F1
#
_cell.length_a   1.000
_cell.length_b   1.000
_cell.length_c   1.000
_cell.angle_alpha   90.00
_cell.angle_beta   90.00
_cell.angle_gamma   90.00
#
_symmetry.space_group_name_H-M   'P 1'
#
loop_
_entity.id
_entity.type
_entity.pdbx_description
1 polymer ?
#
loop_
_entity_poly.entity_id
_entity_poly.type
_entity_poly.pdbx_seq_one_letter_code
_entity_poly.pdbx_strand_id
1 'polypeptide(L)' 'HQEFRDAYEKSMEPLQQYIVDLKDTTYLDSSALGMLLLLRDHAGGDTASIDIVNCNSDVKKVLTISNFEQLFSIK' A
#
# COMPACT_ATOMS: atom_id res chain seq x y z
N HIS A 1 -5.76 15.86 -3.86
CA HIS A 1 -4.28 15.72 -3.80
C HIS A 1 -3.67 16.43 -2.59
N GLN A 2 -4.01 17.70 -2.31
CA GLN A 2 -3.52 18.42 -1.12
C GLN A 2 -3.97 17.76 0.20
N GLU A 3 -5.26 17.40 0.32
CA GLU A 3 -5.82 16.82 1.55
C GLU A 3 -5.25 15.44 1.91
N PHE A 4 -4.73 14.69 0.92
CA PHE A 4 -4.07 13.41 1.19
C PHE A 4 -2.70 13.63 1.84
N ARG A 5 -1.96 14.66 1.40
CA ARG A 5 -0.68 15.10 2.00
C ARG A 5 -0.83 15.58 3.44
N ASP A 6 -1.81 16.44 3.68
CA ASP A 6 -2.04 17.03 5.00
C ASP A 6 -2.47 15.99 6.07
N ALA A 7 -3.09 14.88 5.66
CA ALA A 7 -3.54 13.84 6.57
C ALA A 7 -2.38 13.03 7.18
N TYR A 8 -1.25 12.95 6.49
CA TYR A 8 -0.15 12.06 6.85
C TYR A 8 1.11 12.80 7.37
N GLU A 9 1.30 14.08 7.02
CA GLU A 9 2.40 14.91 7.57
C GLU A 9 2.23 15.26 9.07
N LYS A 10 1.04 15.10 9.65
CA LYS A 10 0.78 15.42 11.06
C LYS A 10 1.16 14.33 12.06
N SER A 11 1.41 13.10 11.61
CA SER A 11 1.88 12.00 12.46
C SER A 11 3.40 12.03 12.57
N MET A 12 3.91 12.67 13.63
CA MET A 12 5.35 12.75 13.96
C MET A 12 5.97 11.41 14.41
N GLU A 13 5.18 10.34 14.50
CA GLU A 13 5.71 9.00 14.79
C GLU A 13 5.45 8.07 13.61
N PRO A 14 6.48 7.42 13.06
CA PRO A 14 6.29 6.42 12.02
C PRO A 14 5.44 5.29 12.62
N LEU A 15 4.19 5.17 12.16
CA LEU A 15 3.37 4.01 12.46
C LEU A 15 4.18 2.78 12.04
N GLN A 16 4.45 1.91 13.01
CA GLN A 16 5.39 0.80 12.86
C GLN A 16 4.90 -0.24 11.83
N GLN A 17 3.60 -0.21 11.50
CA GLN A 17 2.96 -1.13 10.57
C GLN A 17 1.68 -0.53 9.97
N TYR A 18 1.50 -0.68 8.66
CA TYR A 18 0.29 -0.33 7.92
C TYR A 18 -0.40 -1.59 7.42
N ILE A 19 -1.73 -1.64 7.52
CA ILE A 19 -2.54 -2.74 7.00
C ILE A 19 -3.50 -2.18 5.95
N VAL A 20 -3.40 -2.69 4.73
CA VAL A 20 -4.26 -2.36 3.59
C VAL A 20 -5.21 -3.52 3.37
N ASP A 21 -6.47 -3.35 3.77
CA ASP A 21 -7.53 -4.33 3.55
C ASP A 21 -8.16 -4.14 2.17
N LEU A 22 -7.98 -5.13 1.29
CA LEU A 22 -8.50 -5.12 -0.08
C LEU A 22 -9.74 -6.01 -0.26
N LYS A 23 -10.44 -6.37 0.82
CA LYS A 23 -11.61 -7.27 0.80
C LYS A 23 -12.66 -6.91 -0.24
N ASP A 24 -13.02 -5.63 -0.35
CA ASP A 24 -14.03 -5.13 -1.29
C ASP A 24 -13.43 -4.63 -2.62
N THR A 25 -12.10 -4.75 -2.77
CA THR A 25 -11.40 -4.35 -4.00
C THR A 25 -11.43 -5.48 -5.01
N THR A 26 -12.00 -5.22 -6.18
CA THR A 26 -12.11 -6.21 -7.25
C THR A 26 -10.99 -6.12 -8.28
N TYR A 27 -10.35 -4.96 -8.42
CA TYR A 27 -9.29 -4.71 -9.39
C TYR A 27 -8.32 -3.62 -8.91
N LEU A 28 -7.05 -3.72 -9.31
CA LEU A 28 -6.05 -2.67 -9.15
C LEU A 28 -5.57 -2.21 -10.52
N ASP A 29 -5.54 -0.89 -10.71
CA ASP A 29 -4.99 -0.23 -11.89
C ASP A 29 -3.65 0.45 -11.57
N SER A 30 -3.05 1.08 -12.59
CA SER A 30 -1.78 1.79 -12.43
C SER A 30 -1.84 2.94 -11.42
N SER A 31 -2.99 3.59 -11.25
CA SER A 31 -3.14 4.66 -10.26
C SER A 31 -3.18 4.14 -8.82
N ALA A 32 -3.89 3.04 -8.56
CA ALA A 32 -3.92 2.39 -7.25
C ALA A 32 -2.54 1.87 -6.83
N LEU A 33 -1.79 1.27 -7.78
CA LEU A 33 -0.41 0.84 -7.54
C LEU A 33 0.51 2.03 -7.21
N GLY A 34 0.36 3.14 -7.91
CA GLY A 34 1.08 4.38 -7.59
C GLY A 34 0.76 4.91 -6.19
N MET A 35 -0.49 4.81 -5.74
CA MET A 35 -0.88 5.22 -4.38
C MET A 35 -0.27 4.33 -3.29
N LEU A 36 -0.15 3.03 -3.52
CA LEU A 36 0.54 2.13 -2.60
C LEU A 36 2.03 2.49 -2.45
N LEU A 37 2.68 2.91 -3.53
CA LEU A 37 4.08 3.38 -3.49
C LEU A 37 4.21 4.69 -2.69
N LEU A 38 3.27 5.62 -2.84
CA LEU A 38 3.25 6.86 -2.04
C LEU A 38 3.01 6.56 -0.56
N LEU A 39 2.14 5.60 -0.24
CA LEU A 39 1.94 5.13 1.13
C LEU A 39 3.24 4.56 1.70
N ARG A 40 3.96 3.75 0.93
CA ARG A 40 5.27 3.20 1.31
C ARG A 40 6.30 4.28 1.58
N ASP A 41 6.44 5.23 0.66
CA ASP A 41 7.36 6.35 0.79
C ASP A 41 7.08 7.15 2.08
N HIS A 42 5.81 7.43 2.34
CA HIS A 42 5.39 8.12 3.55
C HIS A 42 5.59 7.30 4.82
N ALA A 43 5.33 6.00 4.78
CA ALA A 43 5.41 5.09 5.93
C ALA A 43 6.84 4.85 6.44
N GLY A 44 7.86 5.27 5.70
CA GLY A 44 9.28 5.04 6.04
C GLY A 44 10.10 4.43 4.89
N GLY A 45 9.54 4.33 3.69
CA GLY A 45 10.23 3.83 2.51
C GLY A 45 10.59 2.35 2.64
N ASP A 46 11.91 2.06 2.65
CA ASP A 46 12.42 0.68 2.74
C ASP A 46 12.22 0.04 4.11
N THR A 47 12.04 0.83 5.17
CA THR A 47 11.79 0.33 6.53
C THR A 47 10.29 0.21 6.85
N ALA A 48 9.43 0.65 5.94
CA ALA A 48 7.98 0.59 6.12
C ALA A 48 7.49 -0.86 6.11
N SER A 49 6.76 -1.25 7.15
CA SER A 49 6.05 -2.52 7.18
C SER A 49 4.62 -2.31 6.69
N ILE A 50 4.30 -2.80 5.48
CA ILE A 50 2.97 -2.69 4.90
C ILE A 50 2.45 -4.08 4.54
N ASP A 51 1.34 -4.45 5.17
CA ASP A 51 0.62 -5.70 4.92
C ASP A 51 -0.60 -5.44 4.02
N ILE A 52 -0.70 -6.17 2.92
CA ILE A 52 -1.90 -6.25 2.09
C ILE A 52 -2.66 -7.50 2.51
N VAL A 53 -3.90 -7.34 2.99
CA VAL A 53 -4.75 -8.43 3.48
C VAL A 53 -6.04 -8.52 2.66
N ASN A 54 -6.65 -9.70 2.65
CA ASN A 54 -7.93 -9.98 1.99
C ASN A 54 -7.96 -9.63 0.49
N CYS A 55 -6.82 -9.67 -0.19
CA CYS A 55 -6.79 -9.48 -1.63
C CYS A 55 -7.38 -10.69 -2.36
N ASN A 56 -8.17 -10.44 -3.39
CA ASN A 56 -8.66 -11.52 -4.24
C ASN A 56 -7.55 -12.02 -5.19
N SER A 57 -7.79 -13.16 -5.84
CA SER A 57 -6.82 -13.79 -6.73
C SER A 57 -6.36 -12.92 -7.90
N ASP A 58 -7.23 -12.07 -8.45
CA ASP A 58 -6.90 -11.21 -9.59
C ASP A 58 -6.08 -9.99 -9.16
N VAL A 59 -6.42 -9.38 -8.03
CA VAL A 59 -5.62 -8.36 -7.37
C VAL A 59 -4.23 -8.89 -7.03
N LYS A 60 -4.15 -10.10 -6.47
CA LYS A 60 -2.87 -10.76 -6.16
C LYS A 60 -2.01 -10.95 -7.41
N LYS A 61 -2.59 -11.42 -8.52
CA LYS A 61 -1.86 -11.54 -9.81
C LYS A 61 -1.30 -10.18 -10.27
N VAL A 62 -2.08 -9.11 -10.18
CA VAL A 62 -1.61 -7.76 -10.57
C VAL A 62 -0.42 -7.33 -9.72
N LEU A 63 -0.49 -7.55 -8.40
CA LEU A 63 0.61 -7.25 -7.47
C LEU A 63 1.85 -8.08 -7.78
N THR A 64 1.70 -9.38 -8.03
CA THR A 64 2.81 -10.28 -8.42
C THR A 64 3.48 -9.85 -9.73
N ILE A 65 2.68 -9.59 -10.78
CA ILE A 65 3.20 -9.16 -12.10
C ILE A 65 3.94 -7.81 -11.99
N SER A 66 3.50 -6.95 -11.08
CA SER A 66 4.11 -5.64 -10.85
C SER A 66 5.32 -5.68 -9.90
N ASN A 67 5.72 -6.87 -9.41
CA ASN A 67 6.78 -7.06 -8.40
C ASN A 67 6.47 -6.42 -7.02
N PHE A 68 5.20 -6.16 -6.70
CA PHE A 68 4.82 -5.53 -5.43
C PHE A 68 4.99 -6.49 -4.23
N GLU A 69 5.09 -7.81 -4.45
CA GLU A 69 5.42 -8.79 -3.40
C GLU A 69 6.83 -8.59 -2.80
N GLN A 70 7.72 -7.85 -3.48
CA GLN A 70 9.03 -7.48 -2.93
C GLN A 70 8.98 -6.23 -2.04
N LEU A 71 7.90 -5.44 -2.18
CA LEU A 71 7.73 -4.14 -1.52
C LEU A 71 6.71 -4.21 -0.37
N PHE A 72 5.75 -5.12 -0.48
CA PHE A 72 4.61 -5.28 0.44
C PHE A 72 4.48 -6.75 0.84
N SER A 73 4.09 -6.99 2.10
CA SER A 73 3.75 -8.33 2.56
C SER A 73 2.31 -8.66 2.16
N ILE A 74 2.09 -9.67 1.31
CA ILE A 74 0.75 -10.08 0.89
C ILE A 74 0.30 -11.28 1.72
N LYS A 75 -0.82 -11.14 2.44
CA LYS A 75 -1.42 -12.16 3.32
C LYS A 75 -2.75 -12.68 2.78
#